data_AF-A0A0C2D2F0-F1
#
_entry.id   AF-A0A0C2D2F0-F1
#
_cell.length_a   1.000
_cell.length_b   1.000
_cell.length_c   1.000
_cell.angle_alpha   90.00
_cell.angle_beta   90.00
_cell.angle_gamma   90.00
#
_symmetry.space_group_name_H-M   'P 1'
#
loop_
_entity.id
_entity.type
_entity.pdbx_description
1 polymer ?
#
loop_
_entity_poly.entity_id
_entity_poly.type
_entity_poly.pdbx_seq_one_letter_code
_entity_poly.pdbx_strand_id
1 'polypeptide(L)'
;MRKYQPKEHRVLQQFRKWAKDQREIDEQTSLAANQFLAKFSDLVTTELARLDQRISEVQNSSGLEVFALNDAMLDRSISMRTEVPDPQLKPFDETILAAVLVRACELPSDRRRLFCTLDFDLSPVVRNNNRKHLKTVYDQAKVEVRTSFDLSDLLPEN
;
A
#
# COMPACT_ATOMS: atom_id res chain seq x y z
N MET A 1 -16.04 5.38 5.00
CA MET A 1 -14.97 6.37 4.72
C MET A 1 -13.86 5.69 3.93
N ARG A 2 -13.61 6.09 2.67
CA ARG A 2 -12.45 5.59 1.91
C ARG A 2 -11.19 6.27 2.47
N LYS A 3 -10.31 5.48 3.10
CA LYS A 3 -9.13 5.91 3.87
C LYS A 3 -8.09 6.71 3.06
N TYR A 4 -8.18 6.69 1.74
CA TYR A 4 -7.13 7.20 0.83
C TYR A 4 -7.64 8.11 -0.30
N GLN A 5 -8.89 8.57 -0.24
CA GLN A 5 -9.28 9.64 -1.16
C GLN A 5 -8.70 10.97 -0.64
N PRO A 6 -8.03 11.77 -1.49
CA PRO A 6 -7.73 13.15 -1.14
C PRO A 6 -9.02 13.77 -0.62
N LYS A 7 -9.00 14.32 0.61
CA LYS A 7 -10.18 14.97 1.18
C LYS A 7 -10.68 15.95 0.14
N GLU A 8 -11.93 15.78 -0.28
CA GLU A 8 -12.47 16.48 -1.45
C GLU A 8 -12.18 17.98 -1.30
N HIS A 9 -11.33 18.50 -2.20
CA HIS A 9 -10.98 19.92 -2.28
C HIS A 9 -12.23 20.82 -2.22
N ARG A 10 -13.35 20.33 -2.76
CA ARG A 10 -14.69 20.93 -2.69
C ARG A 10 -15.18 21.19 -1.25
N VAL A 11 -14.98 20.27 -0.32
CA VAL A 11 -15.41 20.40 1.08
C VAL A 11 -14.61 21.50 1.79
N LEU A 12 -13.29 21.57 1.53
CA LEU A 12 -12.44 22.61 2.11
C LEU A 12 -12.76 24.00 1.52
N GLN A 13 -13.08 24.09 0.23
CA GLN A 13 -13.57 25.33 -0.38
C GLN A 13 -14.92 25.77 0.18
N GLN A 14 -15.85 24.84 0.41
CA GLN A 14 -17.15 25.11 1.02
C GLN A 14 -17.00 25.60 2.47
N PHE A 15 -16.14 24.95 3.26
CA PHE A 15 -15.85 25.37 4.62
C PHE A 15 -15.25 26.78 4.67
N ARG A 16 -14.26 27.07 3.83
CA ARG A 16 -13.67 28.42 3.72
C ARG A 16 -14.73 29.47 3.40
N LYS A 17 -15.60 29.19 2.41
CA LYS A 17 -16.67 30.11 2.03
C LYS A 17 -17.62 30.36 3.20
N TRP A 18 -18.07 29.30 3.87
CA TRP A 18 -18.90 29.40 5.06
C TRP A 18 -18.23 30.21 6.18
N ALA A 19 -16.96 29.94 6.49
CA ALA A 19 -16.22 30.63 7.56
C ALA A 19 -16.07 32.14 7.27
N LYS A 20 -15.86 32.50 6.00
CA LYS A 20 -15.86 33.90 5.57
C LYS A 20 -17.25 34.53 5.73
N ASP A 21 -18.30 33.84 5.29
CA ASP A 21 -19.68 34.34 5.35
C ASP A 21 -20.15 34.54 6.82
N GLN A 22 -19.66 33.70 7.75
CA GLN A 22 -19.89 33.83 9.20
C GLN A 22 -18.93 34.81 9.90
N ARG A 23 -17.99 35.44 9.17
CA ARG A 23 -16.95 36.33 9.72
C ARG A 23 -16.02 35.67 10.75
N GLU A 24 -15.89 34.35 10.72
CA GLU A 24 -14.92 33.58 11.52
C GLU A 24 -13.49 33.78 11.00
N ILE A 25 -13.35 34.13 9.72
CA ILE A 25 -12.09 34.53 9.08
C ILE A 25 -12.27 35.82 8.28
N ASP A 26 -11.22 36.63 8.20
CA ASP A 26 -11.21 37.84 7.40
C ASP A 26 -10.96 37.57 5.89
N GLU A 27 -11.12 38.61 5.07
CA GLU A 27 -10.93 38.54 3.63
C GLU A 27 -9.53 38.08 3.24
N GLN A 28 -8.51 38.57 3.95
CA GLN A 28 -7.11 38.28 3.69
C GLN A 28 -6.78 36.80 3.96
N THR A 29 -7.26 36.27 5.09
CA THR A 29 -7.12 34.87 5.49
C THR A 29 -7.87 33.96 4.53
N SER A 30 -9.09 34.33 4.14
CA SER A 30 -9.86 33.61 3.13
C SER A 30 -9.12 33.58 1.78
N LEU A 31 -8.52 34.70 1.34
CA LEU A 31 -7.77 34.76 0.10
C LEU A 31 -6.52 33.86 0.14
N ALA A 32 -5.74 33.93 1.21
CA ALA A 32 -4.56 33.09 1.40
C ALA A 32 -4.92 31.60 1.42
N ALA A 33 -5.99 31.23 2.14
CA ALA A 33 -6.50 29.86 2.15
C ALA A 33 -6.95 29.39 0.76
N ASN A 34 -7.58 30.26 -0.03
CA ASN A 34 -7.95 29.93 -1.42
C ASN A 34 -6.72 29.65 -2.30
N GLN A 35 -5.70 30.50 -2.22
CA GLN A 35 -4.47 30.32 -2.99
C GLN A 35 -3.74 29.02 -2.63
N PHE A 36 -3.67 28.69 -1.34
CA PHE A 36 -3.10 27.43 -0.88
C PHE A 36 -3.90 26.22 -1.39
N LEU A 37 -5.22 26.24 -1.24
CA LEU A 37 -6.09 25.15 -1.69
C LEU A 37 -6.03 24.95 -3.21
N ALA A 38 -5.95 26.02 -3.98
CA ALA A 38 -5.75 25.95 -5.43
C ALA A 38 -4.42 25.26 -5.78
N LYS A 39 -3.30 25.71 -5.19
CA LYS A 39 -1.98 25.07 -5.41
C LYS A 39 -1.97 23.61 -4.99
N PHE A 40 -2.60 23.28 -3.86
CA PHE A 40 -2.72 21.90 -3.40
C PHE A 40 -3.52 21.05 -4.40
N SER A 41 -4.66 21.55 -4.88
CA SER A 41 -5.48 20.87 -5.88
C SER A 41 -4.74 20.67 -7.19
N ASP A 42 -4.05 21.70 -7.67
CA ASP A 42 -3.26 21.63 -8.91
C ASP A 42 -2.13 20.61 -8.80
N LEU A 43 -1.43 20.59 -7.66
CA LEU A 43 -0.36 19.61 -7.40
C LEU A 43 -0.91 18.18 -7.38
N VAL A 44 -1.98 17.92 -6.62
CA VAL A 44 -2.60 16.58 -6.55
C VAL A 44 -3.10 16.15 -7.93
N THR A 45 -3.75 17.05 -8.67
CA THR A 45 -4.27 16.74 -10.02
C THR A 45 -3.13 16.44 -10.98
N THR A 46 -2.06 17.23 -10.94
CA THR A 46 -0.87 17.01 -11.77
C THR A 46 -0.20 15.68 -11.45
N GLU A 47 -0.02 15.36 -10.17
CA GLU A 47 0.58 14.09 -9.76
C GLU A 47 -0.29 12.88 -10.12
N LEU A 48 -1.62 13.01 -9.97
CA LEU A 48 -2.55 11.97 -10.42
C LEU A 48 -2.53 11.80 -11.94
N ALA A 49 -2.46 12.89 -12.71
CA ALA A 49 -2.34 12.82 -14.17
C ALA A 49 -1.02 12.19 -14.63
N ARG A 50 0.05 12.31 -13.83
CA ARG A 50 1.34 11.66 -14.07
C ARG A 50 1.39 10.21 -13.58
N LEU A 51 0.40 9.75 -12.83
CA LEU A 51 0.44 8.44 -12.19
C LEU A 51 0.56 7.31 -13.22
N ASP A 52 -0.22 7.35 -14.30
CA ASP A 52 -0.18 6.32 -15.35
C ASP A 52 1.19 6.27 -16.04
N GLN A 53 1.80 7.43 -16.27
CA GLN A 53 3.16 7.52 -16.80
C GLN A 53 4.17 6.90 -15.82
N ARG A 54 4.10 7.25 -14.53
CA ARG A 54 5.01 6.71 -13.51
C ARG A 54 4.85 5.20 -13.34
N ILE A 55 3.62 4.69 -13.36
CA ILE A 55 3.35 3.26 -13.33
C ILE A 55 3.98 2.59 -14.55
N SER A 56 3.81 3.17 -15.74
CA SER A 56 4.40 2.65 -16.97
C SER A 56 5.94 2.66 -16.93
N GLU A 57 6.56 3.73 -16.42
CA GLU A 57 8.02 3.81 -16.24
C GLU A 57 8.53 2.73 -15.28
N VAL A 58 7.83 2.52 -14.16
CA VAL A 58 8.17 1.46 -13.20
C VAL A 58 8.00 0.08 -13.85
N GLN A 59 6.89 -0.18 -14.55
CA GLN A 59 6.65 -1.44 -15.26
C GLN A 59 7.72 -1.79 -16.29
N ASN A 60 8.32 -0.78 -16.93
CA ASN A 60 9.37 -0.97 -17.94
C ASN A 60 10.80 -0.91 -17.36
N SER A 61 10.95 -0.75 -16.03
CA SER A 61 12.26 -0.73 -15.40
C SER A 61 12.91 -2.12 -15.39
N SER A 62 14.23 -2.17 -15.59
CA SER A 62 14.97 -3.42 -15.55
C SER A 62 14.98 -4.01 -14.13
N GLY A 63 14.78 -5.33 -14.04
CA GLY A 63 14.73 -6.03 -12.76
C GLY A 63 13.37 -5.97 -12.05
N LEU A 64 12.37 -5.30 -12.63
CA LEU A 64 10.98 -5.43 -12.20
C LEU A 64 10.24 -6.42 -13.11
N GLU A 65 9.51 -7.33 -12.49
CA GLU A 65 8.59 -8.23 -13.18
C GLU A 65 7.19 -8.02 -12.62
N VAL A 66 6.25 -7.65 -13.51
CA VAL A 66 4.83 -7.62 -13.18
C VAL A 66 4.20 -8.91 -13.68
N PHE A 67 3.54 -9.63 -12.79
CA PHE A 67 2.87 -10.88 -13.09
C PHE A 67 1.36 -10.76 -12.86
N ALA A 68 0.59 -11.43 -13.70
CA ALA A 68 -0.84 -11.59 -13.48
C ALA A 68 -1.11 -12.70 -12.46
N LEU A 69 -2.21 -12.58 -11.73
CA LEU A 69 -2.69 -13.67 -10.87
C LEU A 69 -3.04 -14.88 -11.75
N ASN A 70 -2.56 -16.05 -11.33
CA ASN A 70 -2.78 -17.32 -12.04
C ASN A 70 -3.66 -18.27 -11.21
N ASP A 71 -4.02 -19.42 -11.78
CA ASP A 71 -4.91 -20.40 -11.15
C ASP A 71 -4.33 -20.94 -9.83
N ALA A 72 -3.01 -21.16 -9.76
CA ALA A 72 -2.36 -21.61 -8.54
C ALA A 72 -2.49 -20.59 -7.38
N MET A 73 -2.43 -19.29 -7.70
CA MET A 73 -2.66 -18.22 -6.73
C MET A 73 -4.12 -18.16 -6.28
N LEU A 74 -5.06 -18.37 -7.20
CA LEU A 74 -6.48 -18.46 -6.88
C LEU A 74 -6.77 -19.64 -5.94
N ASP A 75 -6.31 -20.84 -6.28
CA ASP A 75 -6.47 -22.05 -5.46
C ASP A 75 -5.84 -21.87 -4.08
N ARG A 76 -4.66 -21.22 -4.03
CA ARG A 76 -4.00 -20.91 -2.77
C ARG A 76 -4.83 -19.94 -1.93
N SER A 77 -5.43 -18.91 -2.53
CA SER A 77 -6.28 -17.94 -1.81
C SER A 77 -7.51 -18.59 -1.16
N ILE A 78 -8.11 -19.58 -1.83
CA ILE A 78 -9.23 -20.35 -1.29
C ILE A 78 -8.77 -21.20 -0.09
N SER A 79 -7.60 -21.84 -0.23
CA SER A 79 -7.01 -22.67 0.83
C SER A 79 -6.56 -21.84 2.05
N MET A 80 -6.17 -20.58 1.85
CA MET A 80 -5.75 -19.68 2.94
C MET A 80 -6.83 -19.48 4.01
N ARG A 81 -8.11 -19.52 3.63
CA ARG A 81 -9.22 -19.33 4.59
C ARG A 81 -9.27 -20.38 5.70
N THR A 82 -8.77 -21.57 5.42
CA THR A 82 -8.71 -22.67 6.40
C THR A 82 -7.35 -22.77 7.07
N GLU A 83 -6.27 -22.49 6.33
CA GLU A 83 -4.89 -22.58 6.84
C GLU A 83 -4.48 -21.40 7.74
N VAL A 84 -5.00 -20.20 7.48
CA VAL A 84 -4.72 -18.98 8.25
C VAL A 84 -6.05 -18.46 8.80
N PRO A 85 -6.55 -19.02 9.91
CA PRO A 85 -7.77 -18.53 10.55
C PRO A 85 -7.47 -17.23 11.29
N ASP A 86 -7.35 -16.13 10.54
CA ASP A 86 -7.23 -14.77 11.07
C ASP A 86 -8.45 -13.94 10.66
N PRO A 87 -9.34 -13.56 11.60
CA PRO A 87 -10.53 -12.77 11.28
C PRO A 87 -10.20 -11.35 10.78
N GLN A 88 -8.94 -10.90 10.87
CA GLN A 88 -8.50 -9.60 10.36
C GLN A 88 -8.07 -9.65 8.89
N LEU A 89 -7.72 -10.83 8.38
CA LEU A 89 -7.30 -11.00 6.99
C LEU A 89 -8.53 -10.99 6.08
N LYS A 90 -8.67 -9.95 5.25
CA LYS A 90 -9.85 -9.81 4.36
C LYS A 90 -9.62 -10.59 3.07
N PRO A 91 -10.67 -10.87 2.27
CA PRO A 91 -10.53 -11.59 1.00
C PRO A 91 -9.50 -11.00 0.02
N PHE A 92 -9.34 -9.68 0.02
CA PHE A 92 -8.31 -9.04 -0.79
C PHE A 92 -6.89 -9.39 -0.28
N ASP A 93 -6.68 -9.29 1.04
CA ASP A 93 -5.41 -9.60 1.69
C ASP A 93 -5.07 -11.10 1.53
N GLU A 94 -6.06 -11.99 1.60
CA GLU A 94 -5.91 -13.43 1.30
C GLU A 94 -5.35 -13.65 -0.11
N THR A 95 -5.85 -12.89 -1.10
CA THR A 95 -5.42 -12.98 -2.50
C THR A 95 -3.98 -12.49 -2.66
N ILE A 96 -3.63 -11.36 -2.05
CA ILE A 96 -2.26 -10.82 -2.08
C ILE A 96 -1.30 -11.78 -1.39
N LEU A 97 -1.65 -12.30 -0.21
CA LEU A 97 -0.84 -13.27 0.51
C LEU A 97 -0.62 -14.54 -0.32
N ALA A 98 -1.68 -15.09 -0.90
CA ALA A 98 -1.58 -16.27 -1.77
C ALA A 98 -0.66 -16.03 -2.96
N ALA A 99 -0.77 -14.88 -3.62
CA ALA A 99 0.10 -14.49 -4.72
C ALA A 99 1.58 -14.42 -4.31
N VAL A 100 1.87 -13.79 -3.17
CA VAL A 100 3.22 -13.70 -2.61
C VAL A 100 3.79 -15.08 -2.30
N LEU A 101 3.02 -15.94 -1.64
CA LEU A 101 3.48 -17.28 -1.24
C LEU A 101 3.73 -18.19 -2.45
N VAL A 102 2.83 -18.20 -3.43
CA VAL A 102 3.01 -18.98 -4.67
C VAL A 102 4.23 -18.46 -5.43
N ARG A 103 4.33 -17.13 -5.61
CA ARG A 103 5.47 -16.55 -6.34
C ARG A 103 6.80 -16.84 -5.65
N ALA A 104 6.84 -16.80 -4.33
CA ALA A 104 8.03 -17.15 -3.56
C ALA A 104 8.49 -18.59 -3.81
N CYS A 105 7.56 -19.54 -3.99
CA CYS A 105 7.88 -20.93 -4.32
C CYS A 105 8.42 -21.11 -5.75
N GLU A 106 8.01 -20.26 -6.69
CA GLU A 106 8.49 -20.28 -8.08
C GLU A 106 9.90 -19.68 -8.23
N LEU A 107 10.32 -18.83 -7.29
CA LEU A 107 11.63 -18.20 -7.31
C LEU A 107 12.75 -19.19 -6.90
N PRO A 108 13.96 -19.06 -7.50
CA PRO A 108 15.12 -19.87 -7.12
C PRO A 108 15.37 -19.91 -5.61
N SER A 109 15.72 -21.08 -5.09
CA SER A 109 15.81 -21.36 -3.65
C SER A 109 17.07 -20.80 -2.97
N ASP A 110 18.08 -20.43 -3.77
CA ASP A 110 19.32 -19.78 -3.36
C ASP A 110 19.16 -18.27 -3.12
N ARG A 111 18.01 -17.70 -3.50
CA ARG A 111 17.72 -16.27 -3.33
C ARG A 111 16.93 -16.01 -2.06
N ARG A 112 17.31 -14.95 -1.35
CA ARG A 112 16.49 -14.39 -0.27
C ARG A 112 15.21 -13.78 -0.85
N ARG A 113 14.09 -13.99 -0.18
CA ARG A 113 12.76 -13.55 -0.64
C ARG A 113 12.21 -12.56 0.35
N LEU A 114 12.00 -11.34 -0.12
CA LEU A 114 11.51 -10.25 0.69
C LEU A 114 10.11 -9.87 0.19
N PHE A 115 9.17 -9.78 1.11
CA PHE A 115 7.88 -9.15 0.86
C PHE A 115 7.81 -7.85 1.65
N CYS A 116 7.81 -6.72 0.94
CA CYS A 116 7.72 -5.41 1.57
C CYS A 116 6.28 -4.91 1.52
N THR A 117 5.68 -4.66 2.67
CA THR A 117 4.31 -4.16 2.78
C THR A 117 4.17 -3.14 3.91
N LEU A 118 3.37 -2.11 3.67
CA LEU A 118 2.87 -1.21 4.71
C LEU A 118 1.48 -1.62 5.19
N ASP A 119 0.87 -2.61 4.54
CA ASP A 119 -0.40 -3.14 4.98
C ASP A 119 -0.20 -3.95 6.26
N PHE A 120 -0.72 -3.38 7.34
CA PHE A 120 -0.63 -4.00 8.64
C PHE A 120 -1.31 -5.36 8.64
N ASP A 121 -2.39 -5.58 7.88
CA ASP A 121 -3.13 -6.85 7.89
C ASP A 121 -2.31 -8.02 7.29
N LEU A 122 -1.32 -7.70 6.45
CA LEU A 122 -0.36 -8.67 5.89
C LEU A 122 0.93 -8.82 6.70
N SER A 123 1.12 -8.01 7.75
CA SER A 123 2.30 -8.13 8.62
C SER A 123 2.17 -9.31 9.58
N PRO A 124 3.14 -10.25 9.62
CA PRO A 124 3.19 -11.30 10.65
C PRO A 124 3.62 -10.75 12.00
N VAL A 125 4.20 -9.54 12.04
CA VAL A 125 4.68 -8.90 13.27
C VAL A 125 3.66 -7.88 13.73
N VAL A 126 2.99 -8.20 14.84
CA VAL A 126 2.08 -7.31 15.57
C VAL A 126 2.52 -7.29 17.03
N ARG A 127 2.32 -6.16 17.73
CA ARG A 127 2.65 -6.01 19.17
C ARG A 127 2.01 -7.06 20.08
N ASN A 128 0.95 -7.75 19.63
CA ASN A 128 0.27 -8.83 20.35
C ASN A 128 0.36 -10.15 19.58
N ASN A 129 0.49 -11.24 20.34
CA ASN A 129 0.97 -12.58 19.96
C ASN A 129 0.05 -13.41 19.02
N ASN A 130 -0.83 -12.79 18.23
CA ASN A 130 -1.98 -13.46 17.61
C ASN A 130 -1.84 -13.82 16.12
N ARG A 131 -0.67 -13.65 15.48
CA ARG A 131 -0.49 -13.94 14.05
C ARG A 131 0.46 -15.09 13.73
N LYS A 132 0.49 -16.10 14.61
CA LYS A 132 1.35 -17.29 14.45
C LYS A 132 1.13 -18.01 13.12
N HIS A 133 -0.13 -18.21 12.72
CA HIS A 133 -0.46 -18.88 11.45
C HIS A 133 0.08 -18.10 10.25
N LEU A 134 -0.09 -16.77 10.23
CA LEU A 134 0.45 -15.91 9.17
C LEU A 134 1.99 -15.99 9.13
N LYS A 135 2.64 -15.95 10.29
CA LYS A 135 4.09 -16.15 10.37
C LYS A 135 4.51 -17.53 9.84
N THR A 136 3.79 -18.59 10.20
CA THR A 136 4.09 -19.96 9.76
C THR A 136 4.05 -20.10 8.24
N VAL A 137 3.04 -19.53 7.56
CA VAL A 137 2.96 -19.64 6.09
C VAL A 137 4.08 -18.85 5.39
N TYR A 138 4.48 -17.70 5.92
CA TYR A 138 5.65 -16.97 5.42
C TYR A 138 6.96 -17.73 5.64
N ASP A 139 7.16 -18.28 6.85
CA ASP A 139 8.35 -19.06 7.19
C ASP A 139 8.48 -20.31 6.30
N GLN A 140 7.37 -21.01 6.02
CA GLN A 140 7.34 -22.17 5.13
C GLN A 140 7.72 -21.80 3.68
N ALA A 141 7.26 -20.64 3.20
CA ALA A 141 7.64 -20.12 1.88
C ALA A 141 9.05 -19.47 1.87
N LYS A 142 9.71 -19.40 3.03
CA LYS A 142 10.99 -18.68 3.25
C LYS A 142 10.92 -17.22 2.81
N VAL A 143 9.80 -16.57 3.10
CA VAL A 143 9.56 -15.16 2.82
C VAL A 143 9.75 -14.35 4.08
N GLU A 144 10.59 -13.33 4.00
CA GLU A 144 10.77 -12.36 5.07
C GLU A 144 9.94 -11.12 4.79
N VAL A 145 9.15 -10.70 5.77
CA VAL A 145 8.27 -9.54 5.64
C VAL A 145 8.94 -8.30 6.22
N ARG A 146 8.98 -7.21 5.45
CA ARG A 146 9.57 -5.92 5.83
C ARG A 146 8.59 -4.77 5.59
N THR A 147 8.82 -3.65 6.27
CA THR A 147 8.06 -2.40 6.06
C THR A 147 8.83 -1.36 5.24
N SER A 148 10.04 -1.69 4.79
CA SER A 148 10.91 -0.81 4.02
C SER A 148 11.61 -1.58 2.92
N PHE A 149 11.77 -0.93 1.77
CA PHE A 149 12.63 -1.38 0.67
C PHE A 149 14.08 -0.96 0.86
N ASP A 150 14.42 -0.34 1.99
CA ASP A 150 15.80 -0.05 2.34
C ASP A 150 16.57 -1.37 2.54
N LEU A 151 17.52 -1.60 1.64
CA LEU A 151 18.40 -2.76 1.60
C LEU A 151 19.80 -2.44 2.15
N SER A 152 20.00 -1.26 2.78
CA SER A 152 21.31 -0.85 3.30
C SER A 152 21.86 -1.84 4.33
N ASP A 153 20.97 -2.53 5.06
CA ASP A 153 21.29 -3.61 6.00
C ASP A 153 21.62 -4.96 5.33
N LEU A 154 21.51 -5.03 4.00
CA LEU A 154 21.73 -6.23 3.19
C LEU A 154 22.96 -6.14 2.29
N LEU A 155 23.51 -4.94 2.13
CA LEU A 155 24.77 -4.74 1.43
C LEU A 155 25.90 -4.95 2.44
N PRO A 156 26.94 -5.76 2.12
CA PRO A 156 28.12 -5.83 2.97
C PRO A 156 28.71 -4.42 3.13
N GLU A 157 29.14 -4.05 4.33
CA GLU A 157 29.94 -2.83 4.52
C GLU A 157 31.16 -2.93 3.59
N ASN A 158 31.28 -1.95 2.67
CA ASN A 158 32.45 -1.81 1.82
C ASN A 158 33.65 -1.29 2.62
#